data_AF-A0A286AKI9-F1
#
_entry.id   AF-A0A286AKI9-F1
#
_cell.length_a   1.000
_cell.length_b   1.000
_cell.length_c   1.000
_cell.angle_alpha   90.00
_cell.angle_beta   90.00
_cell.angle_gamma   90.00
#
_symmetry.space_group_name_H-M   'P 1'
#
loop_
_entity.id
_entity.type
_entity.pdbx_description
1 polymer ?
#
loop_
_entity_poly.entity_id
_entity_poly.type
_entity_poly.pdbx_seq_one_letter_code
_entity_poly.pdbx_strand_id
1 'polypeptide(L)'
;MPSKSPLSAGRRIQTRRSNVHGNGVFAVQDLAEGETLIEYKGEVINWKEALRRHPHDPAQPNHTFYFHIDDGRVIDGNVKGNAARWINHSCEPNCEADEVDGRVYIKALRNISAGEELNYDYGLIIDEPYTPKLLSEFPCWCGSEQCRGTLLTPKDDEDEKKKKKKKKKAEKKKAEKKEARKAEKKADKKAEKKSEKKAEKKSAKKEKSAED
;
A
#
# COMPACT_ATOMS: atom_id res chain seq x y z
N MET A 1 -18.35 17.94 -7.79
CA MET A 1 -18.88 17.35 -6.54
C MET A 1 -18.14 16.05 -6.28
N PRO A 2 -17.32 15.86 -5.23
CA PRO A 2 -16.89 14.52 -4.89
C PRO A 2 -17.94 13.92 -3.97
N SER A 3 -18.81 13.09 -4.54
CA SER A 3 -19.69 12.22 -3.75
C SER A 3 -18.82 11.17 -3.08
N LYS A 4 -18.58 11.33 -1.78
CA LYS A 4 -18.11 10.25 -0.91
C LYS A 4 -19.24 9.21 -0.87
N SER A 5 -19.23 8.25 -1.78
CA SER A 5 -20.10 7.10 -1.68
C SER A 5 -19.84 6.39 -0.34
N PRO A 6 -20.88 6.03 0.43
CA PRO A 6 -20.70 5.34 1.68
C PRO A 6 -20.06 3.98 1.40
N LEU A 7 -18.95 3.70 2.08
CA LEU A 7 -18.28 2.40 2.05
C LEU A 7 -19.32 1.35 2.47
N SER A 8 -19.82 0.57 1.50
CA SER A 8 -20.70 -0.58 1.77
C SER A 8 -20.04 -1.46 2.83
N ALA A 9 -20.76 -1.74 3.91
CA ALA A 9 -20.30 -2.54 5.05
C ALA A 9 -20.13 -4.05 4.73
N GLY A 10 -20.33 -4.43 3.46
CA GLY A 10 -20.16 -5.79 2.99
C GLY A 10 -18.70 -6.18 2.78
N ARG A 11 -18.49 -7.47 2.50
CA ARG A 11 -17.22 -7.98 1.98
C ARG A 11 -16.88 -7.21 0.71
N ARG A 12 -15.64 -6.72 0.58
CA ARG A 12 -15.20 -5.88 -0.55
C ARG A 12 -14.31 -6.60 -1.55
N ILE A 13 -13.62 -7.63 -1.08
CA ILE A 13 -12.73 -8.47 -1.88
C ILE A 13 -12.93 -9.96 -1.56
N GLN A 14 -12.69 -10.82 -2.54
CA GLN A 14 -12.82 -12.27 -2.38
C GLN A 14 -11.72 -13.03 -3.12
N THR A 15 -11.18 -14.06 -2.48
CA THR A 15 -10.29 -15.01 -3.16
C THR A 15 -11.10 -15.99 -4.00
N ARG A 16 -10.70 -16.20 -5.25
CA ARG A 16 -11.27 -17.17 -6.20
C ARG A 16 -10.15 -17.80 -7.03
N ARG A 17 -10.45 -18.80 -7.86
CA ARG A 17 -9.49 -19.28 -8.88
C ARG A 17 -9.24 -18.16 -9.89
N SER A 18 -7.98 -17.96 -10.25
CA SER A 18 -7.57 -16.97 -11.25
C SER A 18 -7.22 -17.66 -12.56
N ASN A 19 -7.45 -16.95 -13.66
CA ASN A 19 -6.97 -17.35 -14.98
C ASN A 19 -5.48 -17.00 -15.20
N VAL A 20 -4.89 -16.16 -14.35
CA VAL A 20 -3.47 -15.79 -14.39
C VAL A 20 -2.64 -16.90 -13.74
N HIS A 21 -2.88 -17.16 -12.46
CA HIS A 21 -2.15 -18.19 -11.71
C HIS A 21 -2.93 -18.60 -10.46
N GLY A 22 -3.05 -19.91 -10.22
CA GLY A 22 -3.59 -20.47 -8.97
C GLY A 22 -4.87 -19.78 -8.46
N ASN A 23 -4.74 -19.04 -7.36
CA ASN A 23 -5.79 -18.22 -6.80
C ASN A 23 -5.53 -16.74 -7.11
N GLY A 24 -6.60 -15.96 -7.22
CA GLY A 24 -6.60 -14.51 -7.36
C GLY A 24 -7.46 -13.85 -6.29
N VAL A 25 -7.34 -12.53 -6.14
CA VAL A 25 -8.23 -11.71 -5.31
C VAL A 25 -9.04 -10.81 -6.21
N PHE A 26 -10.36 -10.82 -6.04
CA PHE A 26 -11.31 -10.11 -6.91
C PHE A 26 -12.08 -9.07 -6.11
N ALA A 27 -12.34 -7.92 -6.72
CA ALA A 27 -13.28 -6.94 -6.22
C ALA A 27 -14.71 -7.55 -6.25
N VAL A 28 -15.48 -7.38 -5.18
CA VAL A 28 -16.91 -7.78 -5.15
C VAL A 28 -17.86 -6.59 -5.10
N GLN A 29 -17.29 -5.39 -5.12
CA GLN A 29 -17.96 -4.10 -5.28
C GLN A 29 -16.98 -3.15 -5.96
N ASP A 30 -17.44 -2.00 -6.41
CA ASP A 30 -16.56 -0.97 -6.94
C ASP A 30 -15.62 -0.44 -5.83
N LEU A 31 -14.35 -0.26 -6.20
CA LEU A 31 -13.27 0.24 -5.37
C LEU A 31 -12.73 1.53 -5.98
N ALA A 32 -12.54 2.55 -5.15
CA ALA A 32 -12.12 3.86 -5.64
C ALA A 32 -10.60 3.94 -5.79
N GLU A 33 -10.15 4.74 -6.75
CA GLU A 33 -8.73 5.12 -6.88
C GLU A 33 -8.15 5.66 -5.56
N GLY A 34 -6.91 5.25 -5.25
CA GLY A 34 -6.17 5.70 -4.08
C GLY A 34 -6.58 5.03 -2.76
N GLU A 35 -7.61 4.18 -2.78
CA GLU A 35 -8.10 3.51 -1.59
C GLU A 35 -7.19 2.36 -1.15
N THR A 36 -6.96 2.23 0.17
CA THR A 36 -6.30 1.06 0.75
C THR A 36 -7.25 -0.12 0.82
N LEU A 37 -6.91 -1.22 0.15
CA LEU A 37 -7.77 -2.38 -0.02
C LEU A 37 -7.51 -3.46 1.04
N ILE A 38 -6.24 -3.79 1.24
CA ILE A 38 -5.82 -4.86 2.17
C ILE A 38 -4.35 -4.66 2.57
N GLU A 39 -4.01 -5.00 3.82
CA GLU A 39 -2.62 -5.12 4.25
C GLU A 39 -2.05 -6.47 3.82
N TYR A 40 -0.81 -6.51 3.34
CA TYR A 40 -0.08 -7.74 3.11
C TYR A 40 0.47 -8.28 4.44
N LYS A 41 -0.22 -9.27 5.02
CA LYS A 41 0.16 -9.85 6.32
C LYS A 41 1.05 -11.07 6.14
N GLY A 42 1.89 -11.31 7.14
CA GLY A 42 2.77 -12.46 7.25
C GLY A 42 3.70 -12.32 8.45
N GLU A 43 4.59 -13.28 8.64
CA GLU A 43 5.66 -13.20 9.63
C GLU A 43 6.79 -12.30 9.11
N VAL A 44 7.25 -11.33 9.91
CA VAL A 44 8.39 -10.48 9.53
C VAL A 44 9.69 -11.14 9.98
N ILE A 45 10.53 -11.49 9.01
CA ILE A 45 11.79 -12.21 9.20
C ILE A 45 12.96 -11.45 8.54
N ASN A 46 14.19 -11.87 8.84
CA ASN A 46 15.37 -11.38 8.13
C ASN A 46 15.66 -12.23 6.88
N TRP A 47 16.53 -11.73 5.99
CA TRP A 47 16.89 -12.42 4.76
C TRP A 47 17.54 -13.80 4.99
N LYS A 48 18.37 -13.95 6.03
CA LYS A 48 19.00 -15.26 6.32
C LYS A 48 17.95 -16.34 6.58
N GLU A 49 16.89 -15.99 7.29
CA GLU A 49 15.77 -16.89 7.57
C GLU A 49 14.91 -17.15 6.33
N ALA A 50 14.66 -16.13 5.50
CA ALA A 50 13.94 -16.31 4.24
C ALA A 50 14.67 -17.27 3.30
N LEU A 51 16.00 -17.14 3.15
CA LEU A 51 16.81 -18.09 2.37
C LEU A 51 16.77 -19.51 2.97
N ARG A 52 16.81 -19.64 4.30
CA ARG A 52 16.72 -20.95 4.97
C ARG A 52 15.37 -21.65 4.71
N ARG A 53 14.29 -20.88 4.56
CA ARG A 53 12.93 -21.39 4.28
C ARG A 53 12.67 -21.64 2.80
N HIS A 54 13.52 -21.12 1.91
CA HIS A 54 13.37 -21.26 0.47
C HIS A 54 14.01 -22.56 -0.05
N PRO A 55 13.34 -23.28 -0.96
CA PRO A 55 11.98 -23.06 -1.45
C PRO A 55 10.94 -23.55 -0.43
N HIS A 56 9.77 -22.90 -0.40
CA HIS A 56 8.64 -23.39 0.40
C HIS A 56 8.04 -24.68 -0.18
N ASP A 57 8.04 -24.80 -1.51
CA ASP A 57 7.61 -25.98 -2.26
C ASP A 57 8.74 -26.34 -3.24
N PRO A 58 9.46 -27.46 -3.02
CA PRO A 58 10.51 -27.91 -3.93
C PRO A 58 10.03 -28.17 -5.36
N ALA A 59 8.73 -28.45 -5.58
CA ALA A 59 8.16 -28.62 -6.91
C ALA A 59 7.90 -27.27 -7.62
N GLN A 60 7.85 -26.17 -6.87
CA GLN A 60 7.66 -24.81 -7.38
C GLN A 60 8.67 -23.86 -6.71
N PRO A 61 9.97 -24.03 -6.95
CA PRO A 61 11.00 -23.33 -6.19
C PRO A 61 10.90 -21.82 -6.33
N ASN A 62 10.49 -21.32 -7.51
CA ASN A 62 10.38 -19.89 -7.79
C ASN A 62 9.09 -19.25 -7.25
N HIS A 63 8.15 -20.04 -6.71
CA HIS A 63 6.91 -19.55 -6.16
C HIS A 63 7.09 -19.22 -4.67
N THR A 64 7.10 -17.92 -4.35
CA THR A 64 7.28 -17.45 -2.97
C THR A 64 6.22 -16.42 -2.60
N PHE A 65 5.97 -16.28 -1.30
CA PHE A 65 5.10 -15.23 -0.73
C PHE A 65 5.91 -14.17 0.02
N TYR A 66 7.17 -13.99 -0.37
CA TYR A 66 8.08 -13.02 0.24
C TYR A 66 7.82 -11.61 -0.27
N PHE A 67 7.72 -10.66 0.66
CA PHE A 67 7.61 -9.24 0.35
C PHE A 67 8.76 -8.47 1.02
N HIS A 68 9.60 -7.82 0.23
CA HIS A 68 10.72 -7.01 0.73
C HIS A 68 10.19 -5.69 1.34
N ILE A 69 10.69 -5.32 2.52
CA ILE A 69 10.44 -3.99 3.12
C ILE A 69 11.74 -3.18 3.22
N ASP A 70 11.65 -1.86 3.07
CA ASP A 70 12.78 -0.93 2.86
C ASP A 70 13.91 -1.06 3.90
N ASP A 71 13.62 -1.55 5.11
CA ASP A 71 14.60 -1.72 6.18
C ASP A 71 15.39 -3.06 6.13
N GLY A 72 15.28 -3.80 5.02
CA GLY A 72 16.04 -5.03 4.76
C GLY A 72 15.43 -6.29 5.35
N ARG A 73 14.26 -6.18 6.00
CA ARG A 73 13.45 -7.32 6.43
C ARG A 73 12.55 -7.82 5.30
N VAL A 74 11.95 -8.98 5.51
CA VAL A 74 11.07 -9.66 4.56
C VAL A 74 9.81 -10.10 5.28
N ILE A 75 8.65 -9.90 4.68
CA ILE A 75 7.38 -10.48 5.13
C ILE A 75 7.21 -11.84 4.45
N ASP A 76 7.11 -12.91 5.24
CA ASP A 76 6.72 -14.25 4.78
C ASP A 76 5.20 -14.40 4.86
N GLY A 77 4.52 -14.23 3.72
CA GLY A 77 3.06 -14.39 3.61
C GLY A 77 2.57 -15.84 3.70
N ASN A 78 3.48 -16.83 3.73
CA ASN A 78 3.12 -18.22 3.92
C ASN A 78 2.77 -18.51 5.39
N VAL A 79 3.46 -17.84 6.32
CA VAL A 79 3.27 -17.99 7.77
C VAL A 79 2.40 -16.85 8.32
N LYS A 80 1.24 -17.18 8.89
CA LYS A 80 0.27 -16.21 9.45
C LYS A 80 -0.16 -15.11 8.44
N GLY A 81 -0.15 -15.44 7.15
CA GLY A 81 -0.59 -14.53 6.09
C GLY A 81 -2.11 -14.38 5.99
N ASN A 82 -2.54 -13.59 5.01
CA ASN A 82 -3.95 -13.37 4.69
C ASN A 82 -4.21 -13.47 3.18
N ALA A 83 -5.40 -13.06 2.74
CA ALA A 83 -5.80 -13.14 1.33
C ALA A 83 -4.88 -12.36 0.37
N ALA A 84 -4.12 -11.36 0.85
CA ALA A 84 -3.27 -10.53 0.00
C ALA A 84 -2.16 -11.33 -0.70
N ARG A 85 -1.73 -12.47 -0.14
CA ARG A 85 -0.73 -13.36 -0.77
C ARG A 85 -1.19 -13.97 -2.09
N TRP A 86 -2.49 -13.94 -2.36
CA TRP A 86 -3.09 -14.45 -3.60
C TRP A 86 -3.30 -13.36 -4.65
N ILE A 87 -2.82 -12.13 -4.42
CA ILE A 87 -2.92 -11.07 -5.43
C ILE A 87 -1.85 -11.32 -6.49
N ASN A 88 -2.29 -11.48 -7.74
CA ASN A 88 -1.42 -11.86 -8.84
C ASN A 88 -0.62 -10.67 -9.41
N HIS A 89 0.39 -11.01 -10.21
CA HIS A 89 1.17 -10.04 -10.94
C HIS A 89 0.41 -9.51 -12.17
N SER A 90 0.57 -8.22 -12.48
CA SER A 90 0.31 -7.67 -13.82
C SER A 90 1.39 -6.67 -14.22
N CYS A 91 1.76 -6.68 -15.52
CA CYS A 91 2.61 -5.67 -16.13
C CYS A 91 1.88 -4.33 -16.31
N GLU A 92 0.55 -4.35 -16.43
CA GLU A 92 -0.34 -3.18 -16.41
C GLU A 92 -1.27 -3.29 -15.19
N PRO A 93 -0.77 -2.94 -13.99
CA PRO A 93 -1.48 -3.23 -12.76
C PRO A 93 -2.63 -2.26 -12.46
N ASN A 94 -3.63 -2.73 -11.72
CA ASN A 94 -4.68 -1.87 -11.13
C ASN A 94 -4.44 -1.52 -9.65
N CYS A 95 -3.44 -2.13 -9.00
CA CYS A 95 -3.03 -1.82 -7.63
C CYS A 95 -1.52 -1.54 -7.51
N GLU A 96 -1.13 -0.87 -6.43
CA GLU A 96 0.26 -0.72 -6.00
C GLU A 96 0.44 -1.11 -4.54
N ALA A 97 1.68 -1.47 -4.17
CA ALA A 97 2.07 -1.66 -2.79
C ALA A 97 2.64 -0.36 -2.21
N ASP A 98 2.06 0.10 -1.11
CA ASP A 98 2.52 1.24 -0.30
C ASP A 98 3.08 0.76 1.03
N GLU A 99 4.35 1.04 1.28
CA GLU A 99 4.99 0.71 2.55
C GLU A 99 4.83 1.88 3.54
N VAL A 100 4.31 1.58 4.72
CA VAL A 100 4.13 2.53 5.82
C VAL A 100 4.59 1.88 7.12
N ASP A 101 5.65 2.43 7.71
CA ASP A 101 6.22 2.00 9.01
C ASP A 101 6.52 0.49 9.08
N GLY A 102 7.15 -0.05 8.03
CA GLY A 102 7.52 -1.48 7.95
C GLY A 102 6.35 -2.43 7.69
N ARG A 103 5.19 -1.90 7.28
CA ARG A 103 4.00 -2.67 6.88
C ARG A 103 3.64 -2.34 5.44
N VAL A 104 3.12 -3.32 4.71
CA VAL A 104 2.79 -3.19 3.29
C VAL A 104 1.27 -3.18 3.11
N TYR A 105 0.77 -2.17 2.40
CA TYR A 105 -0.65 -2.00 2.09
C TYR A 105 -0.86 -1.98 0.58
N ILE A 106 -1.84 -2.73 0.10
CA ILE A 106 -2.23 -2.72 -1.30
C ILE A 106 -3.26 -1.61 -1.51
N LYS A 107 -3.00 -0.72 -2.46
CA LYS A 107 -3.84 0.43 -2.81
C LYS A 107 -4.27 0.38 -4.26
N ALA A 108 -5.47 0.86 -4.56
CA ALA A 108 -5.95 0.98 -5.94
C ALA A 108 -5.24 2.13 -6.68
N LEU A 109 -4.76 1.86 -7.90
CA LEU A 109 -4.13 2.87 -8.79
C LEU A 109 -5.15 3.61 -9.66
N ARG A 110 -6.34 3.04 -9.82
CA ARG A 110 -7.48 3.57 -10.56
C ARG A 110 -8.77 3.08 -9.91
N ASN A 111 -9.91 3.53 -10.39
CA ASN A 111 -11.18 2.89 -10.04
C ASN A 111 -11.17 1.43 -10.55
N ILE A 112 -11.65 0.51 -9.72
CA ILE A 112 -11.72 -0.93 -9.99
C ILE A 112 -13.17 -1.36 -9.84
N SER A 113 -13.74 -1.88 -10.91
CA SER A 113 -15.13 -2.34 -10.98
C SER A 113 -15.31 -3.66 -10.23
N ALA A 114 -16.51 -3.89 -9.72
CA ALA A 114 -16.87 -5.20 -9.18
C ALA A 114 -16.60 -6.31 -10.21
N GLY A 115 -15.98 -7.40 -9.76
CA GLY A 115 -15.61 -8.54 -10.60
C GLY A 115 -14.19 -8.50 -11.18
N GLU A 116 -13.52 -7.35 -11.20
CA GLU A 116 -12.13 -7.26 -11.65
C GLU A 116 -11.18 -7.98 -10.67
N GLU A 117 -10.16 -8.65 -11.22
CA GLU A 117 -9.07 -9.21 -10.42
C GLU A 117 -8.09 -8.10 -10.00
N LEU A 118 -7.74 -8.06 -8.72
CA LEU A 118 -6.70 -7.19 -8.19
C LEU A 118 -5.34 -7.74 -8.58
N ASN A 119 -4.44 -6.85 -9.02
CA ASN A 119 -3.09 -7.20 -9.40
C ASN A 119 -2.13 -6.03 -9.18
N TYR A 120 -0.85 -6.32 -8.96
CA TYR A 120 0.21 -5.31 -8.87
C TYR A 120 1.49 -5.77 -9.56
N ASP A 121 2.39 -4.84 -9.89
CA ASP A 121 3.72 -5.19 -10.38
C ASP A 121 4.56 -5.68 -9.20
N TYR A 122 5.02 -6.94 -9.24
CA TYR A 122 5.75 -7.56 -8.14
C TYR A 122 7.11 -6.89 -7.90
N GLY A 123 7.68 -6.23 -8.91
CA GLY A 123 8.99 -5.61 -8.74
C GLY A 123 10.10 -6.63 -8.46
N LEU A 124 9.99 -7.85 -9.02
CA LEU A 124 11.01 -8.88 -8.80
C LEU A 124 12.28 -8.49 -9.54
N ILE A 125 13.37 -8.39 -8.80
CA ILE A 125 14.69 -8.05 -9.33
C ILE A 125 15.64 -9.15 -8.91
N ILE A 126 16.45 -9.59 -9.86
CA ILE A 126 17.47 -10.59 -9.65
C ILE A 126 18.81 -9.96 -10.05
N ASP A 127 19.84 -10.14 -9.23
CA ASP A 127 21.13 -9.49 -9.42
C ASP A 127 21.89 -10.11 -10.61
N GLU A 128 21.64 -11.38 -10.90
CA GLU A 128 22.20 -12.13 -12.01
C GLU A 128 21.90 -11.49 -13.38
N PRO A 129 22.76 -11.70 -14.39
CA PRO A 129 22.48 -11.29 -15.76
C PRO A 129 21.19 -11.91 -16.29
N TYR A 130 20.33 -11.09 -16.90
CA TYR A 130 19.07 -11.57 -17.48
C TYR A 130 19.36 -12.33 -18.78
N THR A 131 19.58 -13.63 -18.65
CA THR A 131 19.71 -14.55 -19.78
C THR A 131 18.32 -15.03 -20.24
N PRO A 132 18.15 -15.43 -21.52
CA PRO A 132 16.89 -16.01 -21.98
C PRO A 132 16.40 -17.18 -21.12
N LYS A 133 17.33 -17.99 -20.62
CA LYS A 133 17.02 -19.09 -19.69
C LYS A 133 16.42 -18.55 -18.38
N LEU A 134 17.06 -17.59 -17.74
CA LEU A 134 16.56 -16.99 -16.50
C LEU A 134 15.17 -16.37 -16.70
N LEU A 135 14.97 -15.62 -17.79
CA LEU A 135 13.67 -15.03 -18.10
C LEU A 135 12.57 -16.10 -18.25
N SER A 136 12.90 -17.25 -18.86
CA SER A 136 11.98 -18.38 -19.03
C SER A 136 11.65 -19.13 -17.74
N GLU A 137 12.46 -19.00 -16.69
CA GLU A 137 12.20 -19.57 -15.36
C GLU A 137 11.21 -18.72 -14.54
N PHE A 138 11.00 -17.47 -14.94
CA PHE A 138 10.05 -16.52 -14.35
C PHE A 138 9.05 -16.01 -15.40
N PRO A 139 8.28 -16.89 -16.06
CA PRO A 139 7.34 -16.48 -17.10
C PRO A 139 6.18 -15.65 -16.51
N CYS A 140 5.72 -14.65 -17.26
CA CYS A 140 4.54 -13.86 -16.89
C CYS A 140 3.32 -14.28 -17.70
N TRP A 141 2.20 -14.52 -17.01
CA TRP A 141 0.93 -14.92 -17.60
C TRP A 141 -0.20 -13.90 -17.35
N CYS A 142 0.14 -12.64 -17.10
CA CYS A 142 -0.86 -11.64 -16.70
C CYS A 142 -1.86 -11.27 -17.80
N GLY A 143 -1.60 -11.60 -19.06
CA GLY A 143 -2.51 -11.36 -20.19
C GLY A 143 -2.63 -9.91 -20.65
N SER A 144 -1.84 -8.98 -20.09
CA SER A 144 -1.78 -7.58 -20.54
C SER A 144 -1.19 -7.46 -21.96
N GLU A 145 -1.67 -6.50 -22.74
CA GLU A 145 -1.15 -6.23 -24.09
C GLU A 145 0.31 -5.76 -24.05
N GLN A 146 0.70 -5.05 -22.99
CA GLN A 146 2.08 -4.62 -22.73
C GLN A 146 2.84 -5.58 -21.80
N CYS A 147 2.47 -6.87 -21.81
CA CYS A 147 3.15 -7.87 -21.00
C CYS A 147 4.63 -7.97 -21.37
N ARG A 148 5.50 -7.93 -20.37
CA ARG A 148 6.96 -8.06 -20.52
C ARG A 148 7.41 -9.51 -20.81
N GLY A 149 6.51 -10.48 -20.74
CA GLY A 149 6.79 -11.91 -20.90
C GLY A 149 7.45 -12.58 -19.69
N THR A 150 7.90 -11.81 -18.70
CA THR A 150 8.56 -12.30 -17.47
C THR A 150 8.07 -11.53 -16.23
N LEU A 151 8.11 -12.18 -15.06
CA LEU A 151 7.83 -11.56 -13.77
C LEU A 151 8.97 -10.63 -13.32
N LEU A 152 10.15 -10.76 -13.93
CA LEU A 152 11.31 -9.94 -13.60
C LEU A 152 11.15 -8.51 -14.13
N THR A 153 11.44 -7.54 -13.27
CA THR A 153 11.46 -6.12 -13.64
C THR A 153 12.73 -5.83 -14.44
N PRO A 154 12.62 -5.14 -15.60
CA PRO A 154 13.78 -4.69 -16.35
C PRO A 154 14.71 -3.85 -15.48
N LYS A 155 16.03 -4.07 -15.58
CA LYS A 155 17.02 -3.38 -14.74
C LYS A 155 17.03 -1.87 -14.95
N ASP A 156 16.64 -1.39 -16.13
CA ASP A 156 16.56 0.05 -16.43
C ASP A 156 15.34 0.73 -15.77
N ASP A 157 14.25 -0.02 -15.56
CA ASP A 157 13.04 0.46 -14.90
C ASP A 157 13.23 0.62 -13.38
N GLU A 158 14.21 -0.08 -12.80
CA GLU A 158 14.53 -0.01 -11.38
C GLU A 158 14.90 1.39 -10.91
N ASP A 159 15.77 2.05 -11.67
CA ASP A 159 16.23 3.39 -11.34
C ASP A 159 15.10 4.41 -11.44
N GLU A 160 14.21 4.25 -12.41
CA GLU A 160 13.01 5.09 -12.56
C GLU A 160 11.98 4.83 -11.43
N LYS A 161 11.74 3.57 -11.06
CA LYS A 161 10.87 3.23 -9.91
C LYS A 161 11.42 3.77 -8.60
N LYS A 162 12.73 3.67 -8.36
CA LYS A 162 13.39 4.23 -7.17
C LYS A 162 13.25 5.75 -7.12
N LYS A 163 13.42 6.45 -8.25
CA LYS A 163 13.18 7.91 -8.35
C LYS A 163 11.71 8.26 -8.04
N LYS A 164 10.74 7.53 -8.63
CA LYS A 164 9.30 7.74 -8.39
C LYS A 164 8.92 7.48 -6.93
N LYS A 165 9.39 6.39 -6.30
CA LYS A 165 9.18 6.10 -4.88
C LYS A 165 9.74 7.22 -3.99
N LYS A 166 10.96 7.70 -4.25
CA LYS A 166 11.56 8.84 -3.53
C LYS A 166 10.70 10.11 -3.65
N LYS A 167 10.21 10.41 -4.86
CA LYS A 167 9.33 11.57 -5.09
C LYS A 167 8.00 11.45 -4.32
N LYS A 168 7.31 10.30 -4.41
CA LYS A 168 6.07 10.03 -3.65
C LYS A 168 6.28 10.17 -2.14
N LYS A 169 7.37 9.59 -1.60
CA LYS A 169 7.72 9.69 -0.16
C LYS A 169 7.97 11.14 0.27
N ALA A 170 8.60 11.95 -0.58
CA ALA A 170 8.81 13.37 -0.33
C ALA A 170 7.50 14.19 -0.37
N GLU A 171 6.60 13.90 -1.32
CA GLU A 171 5.30 14.55 -1.43
C GLU A 171 4.39 14.22 -0.25
N LYS A 172 4.34 12.95 0.18
CA LYS A 172 3.61 12.50 1.37
C LYS A 172 4.10 13.22 2.64
N LYS A 173 5.42 13.26 2.88
CA LYS A 173 6.01 14.00 4.01
C LYS A 173 5.66 15.50 3.99
N LYS A 174 5.62 16.12 2.80
CA LYS A 174 5.22 17.53 2.66
C LYS A 174 3.74 17.73 3.00
N ALA A 175 2.86 16.82 2.57
CA ALA A 175 1.43 16.87 2.88
C ALA A 175 1.18 16.71 4.39
N GLU A 176 1.78 15.71 5.03
CA GLU A 176 1.69 15.47 6.48
C GLU A 176 2.17 16.67 7.29
N LYS A 177 3.33 17.26 6.92
CA LYS A 177 3.86 18.47 7.57
C LYS A 177 2.95 19.68 7.40
N LYS A 178 2.26 19.80 6.26
CA LYS A 178 1.30 20.88 5.99
C LYS A 178 0.03 20.71 6.83
N GLU A 179 -0.46 19.49 6.99
CA GLU A 179 -1.59 19.20 7.86
C GLU A 179 -1.26 19.44 9.34
N ALA A 180 -0.10 18.98 9.81
CA ALA A 180 0.37 19.23 11.17
C ALA A 180 0.44 20.74 11.50
N ARG A 181 1.09 21.54 10.63
CA ARG A 181 1.15 23.00 10.77
C ARG A 181 -0.23 23.67 10.78
N LYS A 182 -1.20 23.12 10.04
CA LYS A 182 -2.57 23.65 9.98
C LYS A 182 -3.36 23.28 11.24
N ALA A 183 -3.07 22.13 11.85
CA ALA A 183 -3.63 21.72 13.14
C ALA A 183 -3.08 22.58 14.28
N GLU A 184 -1.76 22.84 14.31
CA GLU A 184 -1.10 23.72 15.30
C GLU A 184 -1.71 25.13 15.27
N LYS A 185 -1.74 25.78 14.10
CA LYS A 185 -2.35 27.12 13.94
C LYS A 185 -3.82 27.19 14.36
N LYS A 186 -4.59 26.10 14.20
CA LYS A 186 -5.98 26.02 14.66
C LYS A 186 -6.07 25.87 16.18
N ALA A 187 -5.14 25.15 16.80
CA ALA A 187 -5.04 25.01 18.25
C ALA A 187 -4.68 26.34 18.90
N ASP A 188 -3.68 27.06 18.37
CA ASP A 188 -3.24 28.37 18.87
C ASP A 188 -4.38 29.40 18.82
N LYS A 189 -5.05 29.54 17.66
CA LYS A 189 -6.22 30.43 17.52
C LYS A 189 -7.37 30.06 18.47
N LYS A 190 -7.55 28.78 18.78
CA LYS A 190 -8.59 28.32 19.72
C LYS A 190 -8.20 28.62 21.17
N ALA A 191 -6.91 28.58 21.50
CA ALA A 191 -6.39 28.95 22.80
C ALA A 191 -6.53 30.46 23.05
N GLU A 192 -6.12 31.30 22.09
CA GLU A 192 -6.27 32.76 22.16
C GLU A 192 -7.73 33.18 22.35
N LYS A 193 -8.65 32.64 21.54
CA LYS A 193 -10.09 32.96 21.65
C LYS A 193 -10.72 32.50 22.97
N LYS A 194 -10.12 31.49 23.62
CA LYS A 194 -10.56 30.98 24.93
C LYS A 194 -10.01 31.82 26.08
N SER A 195 -8.80 32.37 25.95
CA SER A 195 -8.25 33.35 26.90
C SER A 195 -8.98 34.69 26.85
N GLU A 196 -9.31 35.19 25.65
CA GLU A 196 -10.08 36.45 25.47
C GLU A 196 -11.46 36.33 26.11
N LYS A 197 -12.21 35.26 25.82
CA LYS A 197 -13.52 34.99 26.46
C LYS A 197 -13.45 34.83 27.98
N LYS A 198 -12.32 34.36 28.52
CA LYS A 198 -12.12 34.19 29.97
C LYS A 198 -11.75 35.51 30.64
N ALA A 199 -11.07 36.41 29.92
CA ALA A 199 -10.78 37.77 30.34
C ALA A 199 -12.07 38.62 30.37
N GLU A 200 -12.88 38.62 29.30
CA GLU A 200 -14.18 39.33 29.27
C GLU A 200 -15.13 38.87 30.39
N LYS A 201 -15.22 37.56 30.64
CA LYS A 201 -16.04 37.03 31.74
C LYS A 201 -15.54 37.43 33.14
N LYS A 202 -14.23 37.69 33.30
CA LYS A 202 -13.67 38.17 34.57
C LYS A 202 -13.95 39.66 34.77
N SER A 203 -13.89 40.45 33.70
CA SER A 203 -14.21 41.89 33.73
C SER A 203 -15.68 42.13 34.09
N ALA A 204 -16.60 41.44 33.41
CA ALA A 204 -18.04 41.57 33.65
C ALA A 204 -18.51 41.09 35.05
N LYS A 205 -17.72 40.22 35.70
CA LYS A 205 -18.01 39.76 37.08
C LYS A 205 -17.49 40.74 38.13
N LYS A 206 -16.54 41.61 37.79
CA LYS A 206 -15.93 42.58 38.71
C LYS A 206 -16.71 43.88 38.78
N GLU A 207 -17.36 44.28 37.68
CA GLU A 207 -18.27 45.44 37.63
C GLU A 207 -19.56 45.17 38.41
N LYS A 208 -20.07 43.94 38.42
CA LYS A 208 -21.31 43.55 39.11
C LYS A 208 -21.19 43.39 40.64
N SER A 209 -20.01 43.64 41.21
CA SER A 209 -19.72 43.53 42.65
C SER A 209 -19.29 44.86 43.28
N ALA A 210 -19.50 45.98 42.57
CA ALA A 210 -19.17 47.33 43.02
C ALA A 210 -20.41 48.25 43.17
N GLU A 211 -21.63 47.70 43.01
CA GLU A 211 -22.91 48.42 43.15
C GLU A 211 -23.77 47.95 44.34
N ASP A 212 -23.22 47.14 45.25
CA ASP A 212 -23.84 46.77 46.55
C ASP A 212 -23.02 47.34 47.71
#